data_AF-A0AAE7CYB1-F1
#
_entry.id   AF-A0AAE7CYB1-F1
#
_cell.length_a   1.000
_cell.length_b   1.000
_cell.length_c   1.000
_cell.angle_alpha   90.00
_cell.angle_beta   90.00
_cell.angle_gamma   90.00
#
_symmetry.space_group_name_H-M   'P 1'
#
loop_
_entity.id
_entity.type
_entity.pdbx_description
1 polymer ?
#
loop_
_entity_poly.entity_id
_entity_poly.type
_entity_poly.pdbx_seq_one_letter_code
_entity_poly.pdbx_strand_id
1 'polypeptide(L)'
;MGKDLADGIISQNDGRLMIYYDLKNSPVYKRIFAKLDYLNDTKKLKIKYNRKEAFTAHAMGGCRISDNENNGVVNGFGEVHGHKGLYIADASVFPEPVGVPPSLSIAAWASYVAENIINSQVLGGK
;
A
#
# COMPACT_ATOMS: atom_id res chain seq x y z
N MET A 1 10.09 5.50 -5.67
CA MET A 1 9.20 5.48 -4.48
C MET A 1 10.05 5.18 -3.25
N GLY A 2 9.69 5.69 -2.07
CA GLY A 2 10.48 5.47 -0.85
C GLY A 2 9.60 4.95 0.28
N LYS A 3 10.22 4.33 1.27
CA LYS A 3 9.53 3.85 2.48
C LYS A 3 8.90 5.02 3.23
N ASP A 4 7.60 4.93 3.41
CA ASP A 4 6.82 5.83 4.26
C ASP A 4 6.64 5.22 5.66
N LEU A 5 6.19 6.01 6.64
CA LEU A 5 5.97 5.52 7.99
C LEU A 5 4.70 4.65 8.11
N ALA A 6 3.79 4.73 7.14
CA ALA A 6 2.51 4.02 7.17
C ALA A 6 1.70 4.32 8.46
N ASP A 7 1.77 5.58 8.91
CA ASP A 7 1.11 6.12 10.11
C ASP A 7 -0.21 6.85 9.78
N GLY A 8 -0.71 6.70 8.55
CA GLY A 8 -2.01 7.21 8.15
C GLY A 8 -3.15 6.49 8.88
N ILE A 9 -4.15 7.25 9.30
CA ILE A 9 -5.33 6.74 10.01
C ILE A 9 -6.53 6.82 9.07
N ILE A 10 -7.24 5.71 8.94
CA ILE A 10 -8.53 5.67 8.26
C ILE A 10 -9.59 5.37 9.32
N SER A 11 -10.62 6.20 9.40
CA SER A 11 -11.77 6.00 10.27
C SER A 11 -13.08 6.15 9.50
N GLN A 12 -14.16 5.59 10.02
CA GLN A 12 -15.50 5.77 9.47
C GLN A 12 -16.33 6.58 10.45
N ASN A 13 -17.01 7.63 9.97
CA ASN A 13 -17.95 8.44 10.75
C ASN A 13 -19.19 8.74 9.90
N ASP A 14 -20.38 8.43 10.42
CA ASP A 14 -21.67 8.63 9.73
C ASP A 14 -21.68 8.11 8.27
N GLY A 15 -21.17 6.90 8.06
CA GLY A 15 -21.07 6.27 6.74
C GLY A 15 -20.00 6.87 5.81
N ARG A 16 -19.24 7.87 6.26
CA ARG A 16 -18.14 8.47 5.51
C ARG A 16 -16.79 7.94 5.96
N LEU A 17 -15.93 7.64 4.98
CA LEU A 17 -14.54 7.33 5.24
C LEU A 17 -13.75 8.62 5.42
N MET A 18 -13.04 8.74 6.52
CA MET A 18 -12.15 9.84 6.85
C MET A 18 -10.72 9.33 6.81
N ILE A 19 -9.87 10.00 6.04
CA ILE A 19 -8.46 9.65 5.89
C ILE A 19 -7.62 10.79 6.46
N TYR A 20 -6.82 10.48 7.48
CA TYR A 20 -5.89 11.39 8.10
C TYR A 20 -4.47 10.95 7.77
N TYR A 21 -3.72 11.83 7.10
CA TYR A 21 -2.34 11.58 6.71
C TYR A 21 -1.53 12.87 6.86
N ASP A 22 -0.55 12.90 7.77
CA ASP A 22 0.29 14.07 8.00
C ASP A 22 1.54 14.03 7.12
N LEU A 23 1.53 14.84 6.05
CA LEU A 23 2.66 14.97 5.12
C LEU A 23 3.94 15.44 5.82
N LYS A 24 3.85 16.12 6.97
CA LYS A 24 5.02 16.56 7.74
C LYS A 24 5.72 15.40 8.43
N ASN A 25 5.04 14.29 8.68
CA ASN A 25 5.64 13.12 9.29
C ASN A 25 6.34 12.24 8.24
N SER A 26 5.86 12.27 7.00
CA SER A 26 6.42 11.45 5.92
C SER A 26 7.88 11.80 5.57
N PRO A 27 8.83 10.86 5.70
CA PRO A 27 10.22 11.06 5.26
C PRO A 27 10.31 11.19 3.73
N VAL A 28 9.34 10.64 2.99
CA VAL A 28 9.28 10.76 1.53
C VAL A 28 8.96 12.19 1.12
N TYR A 29 7.89 12.77 1.68
CA TYR A 29 7.51 14.15 1.37
C TYR A 29 8.55 15.17 1.86
N LYS A 30 9.20 14.93 3.01
CA LYS A 30 10.35 15.77 3.45
C LYS A 30 11.44 15.86 2.38
N ARG A 31 11.85 14.72 1.81
CA ARG A 31 12.88 14.69 0.75
C ARG A 31 12.41 15.36 -0.53
N ILE A 32 11.17 15.12 -0.94
CA ILE A 32 10.58 15.74 -2.14
C ILE A 32 10.60 17.26 -1.99
N PHE A 33 10.04 17.77 -0.89
CA PHE A 33 9.95 19.21 -0.67
C PHE A 33 11.32 19.87 -0.53
N ALA A 34 12.24 19.27 0.22
CA ALA A 34 13.62 19.78 0.32
C ALA A 34 14.30 19.86 -1.05
N LYS A 35 14.06 18.89 -1.94
CA LYS A 35 14.63 18.92 -3.30
C LYS A 35 13.98 19.98 -4.18
N LEU A 36 12.66 20.14 -4.09
CA LEU A 36 11.94 21.17 -4.85
C LEU A 36 12.34 22.58 -4.39
N ASP A 37 12.46 22.79 -3.08
CA ASP A 37 12.96 24.04 -2.49
C ASP A 37 14.39 24.34 -2.97
N TYR A 38 15.29 23.35 -2.91
CA TYR A 38 16.65 23.49 -3.47
C TYR A 38 16.66 23.90 -4.95
N LEU A 39 15.79 23.32 -5.78
CA LEU A 39 15.70 23.64 -7.20
C LEU A 39 15.18 25.06 -7.44
N ASN A 40 14.20 25.51 -6.66
CA ASN A 40 13.70 26.87 -6.74
C ASN A 40 14.77 27.88 -6.33
N ASP A 41 15.50 27.61 -5.24
CA ASP A 41 16.49 28.53 -4.69
C ASP A 41 17.77 28.60 -5.54
N THR A 42 18.29 27.45 -5.97
CA THR A 42 19.61 27.39 -6.64
C THR A 42 19.54 27.44 -8.16
N LYS A 43 18.49 26.83 -8.75
CA LYS A 43 18.33 26.78 -10.21
C LYS A 43 17.35 27.84 -10.72
N LYS A 44 16.78 28.66 -9.81
CA LYS A 44 15.77 29.68 -10.11
C LYS A 44 14.59 29.13 -10.92
N LEU A 45 14.29 27.84 -10.74
CA LEU A 45 13.09 27.24 -11.29
C LEU A 45 11.89 27.82 -10.52
N LYS A 46 10.76 28.06 -11.17
CA LYS A 46 9.54 28.60 -10.52
C LYS A 46 8.53 27.48 -10.29
N ILE A 47 8.94 26.42 -9.59
CA ILE A 47 8.12 25.23 -9.39
C ILE A 47 7.15 25.47 -8.24
N LYS A 48 5.84 25.38 -8.53
CA LYS A 48 4.77 25.40 -7.54
C LYS A 48 4.29 23.98 -7.28
N TYR A 49 4.04 23.64 -6.02
CA TYR A 49 3.57 22.31 -5.64
C TYR A 49 2.69 22.35 -4.37
N ASN A 50 1.75 21.42 -4.28
CA ASN A 50 0.86 21.29 -3.12
C ASN A 50 1.62 20.63 -1.95
N ARG A 51 1.51 21.22 -0.75
CA ARG A 51 2.12 20.73 0.49
C ARG A 51 1.10 20.23 1.52
N LYS A 52 -0.19 20.24 1.16
CA LYS A 52 -1.31 19.90 2.05
C LYS A 52 -1.92 18.54 1.74
N GLU A 53 -1.83 18.08 0.51
CA GLU A 53 -2.48 16.85 0.05
C GLU A 53 -1.44 15.85 -0.46
N ALA A 54 -1.57 14.61 0.00
CA ALA A 54 -0.76 13.52 -0.50
C ALA A 54 -1.35 13.01 -1.83
N PHE A 55 -0.48 12.67 -2.77
CA PHE A 55 -0.86 12.09 -4.05
C PHE A 55 0.03 10.89 -4.37
N THR A 56 -0.58 9.80 -4.84
CA THR A 56 0.12 8.67 -5.44
C THR A 56 -0.72 8.10 -6.56
N ALA A 57 -0.09 7.68 -7.65
CA ALA A 57 -0.75 6.95 -8.72
C ALA A 57 -0.89 5.46 -8.41
N HIS A 58 -0.13 4.94 -7.44
CA HIS A 58 -0.10 3.52 -7.08
C HIS A 58 -0.25 3.40 -5.56
N ALA A 59 -1.48 3.35 -5.07
CA ALA A 59 -1.75 3.04 -3.66
C ALA A 59 -1.43 1.57 -3.38
N MET A 60 -0.75 1.29 -2.27
CA MET A 60 -0.25 -0.03 -1.88
C MET A 60 -0.23 -0.17 -0.36
N GLY A 61 -0.18 -1.40 0.15
CA GLY A 61 0.04 -1.67 1.58
C GLY A 61 -1.17 -1.46 2.51
N GLY A 62 -2.39 -1.30 1.99
CA GLY A 62 -3.60 -1.16 2.82
C GLY A 62 -4.09 -2.46 3.47
N CYS A 63 -3.71 -3.61 2.91
CA CYS A 63 -4.13 -4.95 3.34
C CYS A 63 -2.93 -5.89 3.48
N ARG A 64 -1.88 -5.43 4.16
CA ARG A 64 -0.55 -6.08 4.17
C ARG A 64 -0.60 -7.57 4.52
N ILE A 65 0.23 -8.35 3.82
CA ILE A 65 0.56 -9.73 4.19
C ILE A 65 1.24 -9.74 5.56
N SER A 66 0.88 -10.72 6.37
CA SER A 66 1.42 -10.92 7.71
C SER A 66 1.34 -12.39 8.14
N ASP A 67 2.13 -12.74 9.14
CA ASP A 67 2.10 -14.02 9.83
C ASP A 67 0.90 -14.15 10.78
N ASN A 68 0.36 -13.02 11.26
CA ASN A 68 -0.79 -12.98 12.17
C ASN A 68 -1.66 -11.73 11.96
N GLU A 69 -2.92 -11.83 12.40
CA GLU A 69 -3.96 -10.81 12.23
C GLU A 69 -3.67 -9.47 12.95
N ASN A 70 -2.80 -9.45 13.95
CA ASN A 70 -2.44 -8.20 14.64
C ASN A 70 -1.47 -7.34 13.81
N ASN A 71 -0.79 -7.94 12.84
CA ASN A 71 0.27 -7.29 12.06
C ASN A 71 -0.15 -7.00 10.60
N GLY A 72 -1.25 -7.57 10.13
CA GLY A 72 -1.74 -7.38 8.76
C GLY A 72 -3.11 -8.01 8.53
N VAL A 73 -3.55 -7.98 7.27
CA VAL A 73 -4.94 -8.34 6.89
C VAL A 73 -5.01 -9.73 6.30
N VAL A 74 -4.01 -10.12 5.51
CA VAL A 74 -3.97 -11.43 4.85
C VAL A 74 -2.78 -12.26 5.32
N ASN A 75 -2.94 -13.58 5.26
CA ASN A 75 -1.86 -14.53 5.46
C ASN A 75 -0.96 -14.65 4.22
N GLY A 76 0.06 -15.51 4.31
CA GLY A 76 1.02 -15.74 3.22
C GLY A 76 0.42 -16.29 1.92
N PHE A 77 -0.82 -16.77 1.94
CA PHE A 77 -1.55 -17.31 0.78
C PHE A 77 -2.60 -16.33 0.23
N GLY A 78 -2.67 -15.12 0.80
CA GLY A 78 -3.62 -14.08 0.41
C GLY A 78 -5.02 -14.24 0.98
N GLU A 79 -5.26 -15.20 1.88
CA GLU A 79 -6.53 -15.35 2.58
C GLU A 79 -6.59 -14.36 3.75
N VAL A 80 -7.75 -13.70 3.92
CA VAL A 80 -7.99 -12.76 5.00
C VAL A 80 -8.04 -13.51 6.33
N HIS A 81 -7.27 -13.05 7.31
CA HIS A 81 -7.28 -13.65 8.64
C HIS A 81 -8.69 -13.65 9.24
N GLY A 82 -9.10 -14.77 9.85
CA GLY A 82 -10.43 -14.94 10.43
C GLY A 82 -11.59 -15.09 9.42
N HIS A 83 -11.33 -15.00 8.10
CA HIS A 83 -12.36 -15.02 7.07
C HIS A 83 -12.06 -16.06 5.99
N LYS A 84 -12.38 -17.33 6.28
CA LYS A 84 -12.13 -18.45 5.38
C LYS A 84 -12.80 -18.24 4.01
N GLY A 85 -12.05 -18.46 2.94
CA GLY A 85 -12.52 -18.34 1.56
C GLY A 85 -12.57 -16.90 1.01
N LEU A 86 -12.14 -15.91 1.79
CA LEU A 86 -12.01 -14.52 1.35
C LEU A 86 -10.53 -14.21 1.07
N TYR A 87 -10.22 -13.76 -0.14
CA TYR A 87 -8.85 -13.51 -0.58
C TYR A 87 -8.66 -12.11 -1.15
N ILE A 88 -7.42 -11.59 -1.08
CA ILE A 88 -7.03 -10.31 -1.68
C ILE A 88 -5.89 -10.52 -2.67
N ALA A 89 -6.12 -10.18 -3.93
CA ALA A 89 -5.18 -10.29 -5.05
C ALA A 89 -4.87 -8.91 -5.66
N ASP A 90 -4.33 -7.99 -4.86
CA ASP A 90 -4.13 -6.58 -5.21
C ASP A 90 -2.83 -6.04 -4.61
N ALA A 91 -2.34 -4.88 -5.08
CA ALA A 91 -1.14 -4.23 -4.57
C ALA A 91 -1.22 -3.81 -3.09
N SER A 92 -2.44 -3.71 -2.54
CA SER A 92 -2.69 -3.47 -1.12
C SER A 92 -2.02 -4.49 -0.20
N VAL A 93 -1.70 -5.70 -0.68
CA VAL A 93 -1.05 -6.75 0.11
C VAL A 93 0.44 -6.54 0.32
N PHE A 94 1.10 -5.74 -0.53
CA PHE A 94 2.55 -5.59 -0.47
C PHE A 94 2.96 -4.81 0.78
N PRO A 95 3.93 -5.31 1.57
CA PRO A 95 4.35 -4.66 2.81
C PRO A 95 5.05 -3.32 2.56
N GLU A 96 5.66 -3.16 1.38
CA GLU A 96 6.35 -1.94 0.95
C GLU A 96 6.13 -1.67 -0.55
N PRO A 97 6.29 -0.41 -1.03
CA PRO A 97 6.23 -0.09 -2.45
C PRO A 97 7.28 -0.84 -3.27
N VAL A 98 6.89 -1.46 -4.38
CA VAL A 98 7.80 -2.20 -5.28
C VAL A 98 8.71 -1.30 -6.15
N GLY A 99 8.68 0.02 -5.96
CA GLY A 99 9.57 0.99 -6.62
C GLY A 99 9.22 1.34 -8.07
N VAL A 100 8.52 0.45 -8.76
CA VAL A 100 8.03 0.56 -10.15
C VAL A 100 6.50 0.44 -10.19
N PRO A 101 5.84 0.69 -11.35
CA PRO A 101 4.41 0.40 -11.49
C PRO A 101 4.11 -1.07 -11.11
N PRO A 102 3.11 -1.33 -10.23
CA PRO A 102 2.98 -2.63 -9.59
C PRO A 102 2.27 -3.69 -10.42
N SER A 103 1.81 -3.39 -11.64
CA SER A 103 0.93 -4.27 -12.43
C SER A 103 1.44 -5.70 -12.58
N LEU A 104 2.73 -5.88 -12.91
CA LEU A 104 3.33 -7.20 -13.06
C LEU A 104 3.47 -7.93 -11.71
N SER A 105 3.79 -7.20 -10.64
CA SER A 105 3.82 -7.77 -9.28
C SER A 105 2.44 -8.22 -8.83
N ILE A 106 1.39 -7.44 -9.14
CA ILE A 106 -0.01 -7.81 -8.86
C ILE A 106 -0.38 -9.07 -9.64
N ALA A 107 -0.02 -9.15 -10.93
CA ALA A 107 -0.30 -10.33 -11.74
C ALA A 107 0.39 -11.59 -11.20
N ALA A 108 1.67 -11.49 -10.80
CA ALA A 108 2.40 -12.58 -10.19
C ALA A 108 1.76 -13.03 -8.85
N TRP A 109 1.38 -12.07 -8.00
CA TRP A 109 0.68 -12.34 -6.75
C TRP A 109 -0.67 -13.01 -6.97
N ALA A 110 -1.48 -12.50 -7.90
CA ALA A 110 -2.78 -13.06 -8.24
C ALA A 110 -2.66 -14.50 -8.75
N SER A 111 -1.68 -14.80 -9.60
CA SER A 111 -1.39 -16.18 -10.05
C SER A 111 -1.04 -17.09 -8.88
N TYR A 112 -0.15 -16.64 -8.00
CA TYR A 112 0.24 -17.37 -6.81
C TYR A 112 -0.95 -17.66 -5.88
N VAL A 113 -1.79 -16.68 -5.60
CA VAL A 113 -3.01 -16.86 -4.78
C VAL A 113 -3.95 -17.87 -5.44
N ALA A 114 -4.19 -17.76 -6.75
CA ALA A 114 -5.04 -18.69 -7.49
C ALA A 114 -4.53 -20.13 -7.45
N GLU A 115 -3.23 -20.35 -7.63
CA GLU A 115 -2.60 -21.68 -7.51
C GLU A 115 -2.81 -22.28 -6.11
N ASN A 116 -2.66 -21.48 -5.06
CA ASN A 116 -2.90 -21.94 -3.68
C ASN A 116 -4.36 -22.28 -3.43
N ILE A 117 -5.31 -21.48 -3.96
CA ILE A 117 -6.73 -21.79 -3.89
C ILE A 117 -7.01 -23.14 -4.55
N ILE A 118 -6.54 -23.37 -5.77
CA ILE A 118 -6.72 -24.63 -6.50
C ILE A 118 -6.13 -25.81 -5.71
N ASN A 119 -4.88 -25.69 -5.25
CA ASN A 119 -4.21 -26.76 -4.50
C ASN A 119 -4.91 -27.07 -3.18
N SER A 120 -5.43 -26.06 -2.48
CA SER A 120 -6.19 -26.25 -1.24
C SER A 120 -7.52 -26.98 -1.47
N GLN A 121 -8.17 -26.77 -2.62
CA GLN A 121 -9.41 -27.45 -3.00
C GLN A 121 -9.17 -28.88 -3.46
N VAL A 122 -8.10 -29.14 -4.21
CA VAL A 122 -7.72 -30.49 -4.65
C VAL A 122 -7.32 -31.37 -3.46
N LEU A 123 -6.69 -30.79 -2.43
CA LEU A 123 -6.29 -31.52 -1.21
C LEU A 123 -7.41 -31.58 -0.14
N GLY A 124 -8.41 -30.71 -0.23
CA GLY A 124 -9.56 -30.64 0.68
C GLY A 124 -10.77 -31.48 0.25
N GLY A 125 -10.68 -32.18 -0.89
CA GLY A 125 -11.68 -33.16 -1.33
C GLY A 125 -11.59 -34.48 -0.57
N LYS A 126 -12.02 -34.49 0.69
CA LYS A 126 -12.45 -35.68 1.44
C LYS A 126 -13.78 -35.40 2.12
#